data_AF-A0A919DLN6-F1
#
_entry.id   AF-A0A919DLN6-F1
#
_cell.length_a   1.000
_cell.length_b   1.000
_cell.length_c   1.000
_cell.angle_alpha   90.00
_cell.angle_beta   90.00
_cell.angle_gamma   90.00
#
_symmetry.space_group_name_H-M   'P 1'
#
loop_
_entity.id
_entity.type
_entity.pdbx_description
1 polymer ?
#
loop_
_entity_poly.entity_id
_entity_poly.type
_entity_poly.pdbx_seq_one_letter_code
_entity_poly.pdbx_strand_id
1 'polypeptide(L)'
;MTDMTQQQGWAAPVPPPQTKKRRKWPWVLLVLALLMVGGCAALIASIGHEVDKESKREIVVRYEVTGDAKGVTVTYSAYSDDDLSQNQVSDVDLPWRKEEKAKGFVKGGTLVVTTGASGGTVRCKVTADGTTHTATADGRFATATCDGF
;
A
#
# COMPACT_ATOMS: atom_id res chain seq x y z
N MET A 1 10.84 102.03 47.21
CA MET A 1 12.07 101.27 46.92
C MET A 1 12.30 100.40 48.15
N THR A 2 12.23 99.07 48.20
CA THR A 2 12.15 97.95 47.24
C THR A 2 12.03 96.70 48.13
N ASP A 3 11.18 95.74 47.78
CA ASP A 3 11.35 94.27 47.97
C ASP A 3 9.97 93.61 47.71
N MET A 4 9.73 92.79 46.69
CA MET A 4 10.27 91.44 46.38
C MET A 4 10.10 90.42 47.51
N THR A 5 9.09 89.53 47.38
CA THR A 5 9.16 88.06 47.59
C THR A 5 7.82 87.47 47.11
N GLN A 6 7.67 87.05 45.85
CA GLN A 6 7.98 85.70 45.33
C GLN A 6 7.37 84.56 46.18
N GLN A 7 6.13 84.15 45.86
CA GLN A 7 5.63 82.82 46.20
C GLN A 7 5.92 81.86 45.04
N GLN A 8 6.64 80.78 45.36
CA GLN A 8 6.89 79.64 44.50
C GLN A 8 5.88 78.51 44.75
N GLY A 9 5.60 77.75 43.69
CA GLY A 9 5.21 76.34 43.75
C GLY A 9 3.71 76.09 43.53
N TRP A 10 3.25 75.12 42.73
CA TRP A 10 3.86 73.98 42.05
C TRP A 10 2.90 73.57 40.93
N ALA A 11 3.38 73.29 39.71
CA ALA A 11 2.57 72.67 38.66
C ALA A 11 2.96 71.19 38.54
N ALA A 12 2.00 70.29 38.74
CA ALA A 12 2.20 68.85 38.63
C ALA A 12 2.46 68.40 37.18
N PRO A 13 3.26 67.35 36.93
CA PRO A 13 3.51 66.85 35.58
C PRO A 13 2.29 66.11 35.02
N VAL A 14 1.92 66.40 33.77
CA VAL A 14 0.91 65.63 33.02
C VAL A 14 1.46 64.25 32.60
N PRO A 15 0.66 63.16 32.67
CA PRO A 15 1.12 61.85 32.24
C PRO A 15 1.23 61.74 30.71
N PRO A 16 2.21 60.98 30.17
CA PRO A 16 2.45 60.88 28.73
C PRO A 16 1.38 60.03 28.00
N PRO A 17 1.15 60.30 26.69
CA PRO A 17 0.15 59.59 25.90
C PRO A 17 0.53 58.11 25.66
N GLN A 18 -0.39 57.20 25.97
CA GLN A 18 -0.24 55.76 25.80
C GLN A 18 -0.40 55.38 24.31
N THR A 19 0.69 55.04 23.63
CA THR A 19 0.62 54.54 22.24
C THR A 19 0.08 53.11 22.22
N LYS A 20 -1.12 52.87 21.66
CA LYS A 20 -1.66 51.52 21.46
C LYS A 20 -0.79 50.75 20.44
N LYS A 21 0.07 49.87 20.94
CA LYS A 21 0.87 48.95 20.15
C LYS A 21 -0.07 48.01 19.38
N ARG A 22 -0.13 48.15 18.05
CA ARG A 22 -0.92 47.25 17.19
C ARG A 22 -0.42 45.83 17.37
N ARG A 23 -1.21 45.01 18.08
CA ARG A 23 -0.90 43.61 18.37
C ARG A 23 -0.78 42.88 17.04
N LYS A 24 0.43 42.39 16.70
CA LYS A 24 0.69 41.57 15.51
C LYS A 24 0.15 40.13 15.61
N TRP A 25 -0.45 39.80 16.75
CA TRP A 25 -1.06 38.51 17.06
C TRP A 25 -2.13 38.01 16.08
N PRO A 26 -3.06 38.83 15.54
CA PRO A 26 -4.07 38.32 14.60
C PRO A 26 -3.45 37.91 13.27
N TRP A 27 -2.34 38.53 12.85
CA TRP A 27 -1.61 38.13 11.64
C TRP A 27 -0.86 36.81 11.82
N VAL A 28 -0.28 36.57 13.00
CA VAL A 28 0.38 35.29 13.32
C VAL A 28 -0.64 34.15 13.36
N LEU A 29 -1.81 34.38 13.96
CA LEU A 29 -2.90 33.40 13.97
C LEU A 29 -3.45 33.12 12.57
N LEU A 30 -3.55 34.12 11.72
CA LEU A 30 -4.03 33.97 10.35
C LEU A 30 -3.06 33.13 9.51
N VAL A 31 -1.75 33.37 9.61
CA VAL A 31 -0.73 32.56 8.93
C VAL A 31 -0.73 31.12 9.44
N LEU A 32 -0.87 30.91 10.76
CA LEU A 32 -0.94 29.58 11.35
C LEU A 32 -2.20 28.82 10.91
N ALA A 33 -3.35 29.50 10.85
CA ALA A 33 -4.59 28.92 10.34
C ALA A 33 -4.47 28.56 8.86
N LEU A 34 -3.83 29.40 8.05
CA LEU A 34 -3.59 29.13 6.63
C LEU A 34 -2.62 27.96 6.42
N LEU A 35 -1.62 27.80 7.28
CA LEU A 35 -0.70 26.65 7.29
C LEU A 35 -1.39 25.36 7.72
N MET A 36 -2.31 25.40 8.68
CA MET A 36 -3.09 24.22 9.07
C MET A 36 -4.07 23.78 7.97
N VAL A 37 -4.73 24.73 7.30
CA VAL A 37 -5.69 24.44 6.22
C VAL A 37 -4.97 24.09 4.90
N GLY A 38 -3.90 24.80 4.56
CA GLY A 38 -3.09 24.55 3.36
C GLY A 38 -2.11 23.39 3.50
N GLY A 39 -1.65 23.09 4.71
CA GLY A 39 -0.70 22.02 5.01
C GLY A 39 -1.26 20.62 4.80
N CYS A 40 -2.56 20.40 5.05
CA CYS A 40 -3.20 19.12 4.75
C CYS A 40 -3.36 18.87 3.24
N ALA A 41 -3.59 19.91 2.43
CA ALA A 41 -3.83 19.75 0.99
C ALA A 41 -2.57 19.29 0.22
N ALA A 42 -1.39 19.78 0.62
CA ALA A 42 -0.12 19.39 0.00
C ALA A 42 0.27 17.93 0.32
N LEU A 43 -0.04 17.45 1.53
CA LEU A 43 0.25 16.07 1.94
C LEU A 43 -0.65 15.06 1.24
N ILE A 44 -1.95 15.37 1.06
CA ILE A 44 -2.90 14.46 0.39
C ILE A 44 -2.59 14.31 -1.11
N ALA A 45 -2.13 15.37 -1.78
CA ALA A 45 -1.77 15.32 -3.20
C ALA A 45 -0.53 14.46 -3.49
N SER A 46 0.39 14.32 -2.53
CA SER A 46 1.61 13.53 -2.70
C SER A 46 1.41 12.02 -2.58
N ILE A 47 0.34 11.56 -1.92
CA ILE A 47 0.10 10.13 -1.68
C ILE A 47 -0.57 9.47 -2.91
N GLY A 48 -1.39 10.19 -3.67
CA GLY A 48 -2.14 9.62 -4.79
C GLY A 48 -1.27 9.08 -5.94
N HIS A 49 -0.07 9.64 -6.16
CA HIS A 49 0.74 9.30 -7.32
C HIS A 49 1.53 7.98 -7.22
N GLU A 50 1.71 7.42 -6.02
CA GLU A 50 2.47 6.18 -5.81
C GLU A 50 1.56 4.94 -5.69
N VAL A 51 0.42 5.04 -5.00
CA VAL A 51 -0.58 3.94 -4.93
C VAL A 51 -1.15 3.59 -6.31
N ASP A 52 -1.33 4.57 -7.18
CA ASP A 52 -1.82 4.35 -8.54
C ASP A 52 -0.91 3.42 -9.38
N LYS A 53 0.40 3.36 -9.08
CA LYS A 53 1.37 2.63 -9.90
C LYS A 53 1.42 1.14 -9.55
N GLU A 54 1.28 0.78 -8.28
CA GLU A 54 1.24 -0.61 -7.84
C GLU A 54 -0.13 -1.25 -8.12
N SER A 55 -1.24 -0.54 -7.86
CA SER A 55 -2.60 -1.04 -8.16
C SER A 55 -2.88 -1.21 -9.66
N LYS A 56 -2.12 -0.54 -10.54
CA LYS A 56 -2.23 -0.70 -12.01
C LYS A 56 -1.23 -1.69 -12.60
N ARG A 57 -0.31 -2.23 -11.81
CA ARG A 57 0.69 -3.17 -12.31
C ARG A 57 -0.01 -4.48 -12.69
N GLU A 58 0.09 -4.84 -13.95
CA GLU A 58 -0.39 -6.13 -14.46
C GLU A 58 0.82 -7.07 -14.58
N ILE A 59 0.73 -8.24 -13.95
CA ILE A 59 1.71 -9.31 -14.14
C ILE A 59 1.04 -10.51 -14.81
N VAL A 60 1.85 -11.37 -15.42
CA VAL A 60 1.40 -12.66 -15.94
C VAL A 60 1.81 -13.75 -14.95
N VAL A 61 0.83 -14.48 -14.43
CA VAL A 61 1.06 -15.68 -13.63
C VAL A 61 1.02 -16.88 -14.57
N ARG A 62 2.10 -17.66 -14.58
CA ARG A 62 2.24 -18.86 -15.42
C ARG A 62 2.27 -20.10 -14.53
N TYR A 63 1.29 -20.97 -14.70
CA TYR A 63 1.21 -22.26 -14.04
C TYR A 63 1.60 -23.37 -15.01
N GLU A 64 2.44 -24.29 -14.53
CA GLU A 64 2.81 -25.49 -15.26
C GLU A 64 2.81 -26.68 -14.31
N VAL A 65 2.21 -27.78 -14.76
CA VAL A 65 2.22 -29.06 -14.06
C VAL A 65 2.74 -30.11 -15.03
N THR A 66 3.80 -30.81 -14.64
CA THR A 66 4.44 -31.87 -15.43
C THR A 66 4.55 -33.14 -14.60
N GLY A 67 4.72 -34.28 -15.26
CA GLY A 67 4.78 -35.58 -14.58
C GLY A 67 4.16 -36.69 -15.40
N ASP A 68 4.05 -37.87 -14.79
CA ASP A 68 3.49 -39.10 -15.36
C ASP A 68 2.20 -39.57 -14.65
N ALA A 69 1.79 -38.87 -13.58
CA ALA A 69 0.55 -39.15 -12.88
C ALA A 69 -0.69 -38.95 -13.76
N LYS A 70 -1.72 -39.78 -13.53
CA LYS A 70 -3.04 -39.71 -14.18
C LYS A 70 -4.11 -39.31 -13.18
N GLY A 71 -5.23 -38.78 -13.69
CA GLY A 71 -6.34 -38.35 -12.84
C GLY A 71 -5.93 -37.25 -11.87
N VAL A 72 -5.14 -36.28 -12.35
CA VAL A 72 -4.57 -35.22 -11.52
C VAL A 72 -5.61 -34.14 -11.25
N THR A 73 -5.69 -33.69 -10.01
CA THR A 73 -6.48 -32.52 -9.63
C THR A 73 -5.54 -31.33 -9.40
N VAL A 74 -5.88 -30.21 -10.03
CA VAL A 74 -5.13 -28.96 -9.96
C VAL A 74 -6.05 -27.89 -9.38
N THR A 75 -5.67 -27.32 -8.24
CA THR A 75 -6.31 -26.15 -7.64
C THR A 75 -5.34 -25.00 -7.67
N TYR A 76 -5.75 -23.86 -8.22
CA TYR A 76 -4.89 -22.70 -8.35
C TYR A 76 -5.62 -21.42 -7.99
N SER A 77 -4.86 -20.46 -7.46
CA SER A 77 -5.35 -19.16 -7.04
C SER A 77 -4.32 -18.07 -7.26
N ALA A 78 -4.78 -16.91 -7.72
CA ALA A 78 -4.01 -15.68 -7.79
C ALA A 78 -4.84 -14.49 -7.33
N TYR A 79 -4.18 -13.56 -6.66
CA TYR A 79 -4.75 -12.26 -6.33
C TYR A 79 -4.81 -11.37 -7.59
N SER A 80 -5.96 -10.79 -7.87
CA SER A 80 -6.15 -9.79 -8.93
C SER A 80 -7.31 -8.87 -8.56
N ASP A 81 -7.17 -7.57 -8.86
CA ASP A 81 -8.19 -6.54 -8.64
C ASP A 81 -8.80 -6.58 -7.22
N ASP A 82 -7.93 -6.67 -6.21
CA ASP A 82 -8.27 -6.74 -4.78
C ASP A 82 -9.05 -8.00 -4.34
N ASP A 83 -9.20 -9.00 -5.22
CA ASP A 83 -9.86 -10.27 -4.94
C ASP A 83 -8.92 -11.48 -5.14
N LEU A 84 -9.21 -12.58 -4.43
CA LEU A 84 -8.50 -13.85 -4.62
C LEU A 84 -9.34 -14.76 -5.50
N SER A 85 -8.91 -14.93 -6.75
CA SER A 85 -9.49 -15.94 -7.63
C SER A 85 -9.08 -17.35 -7.18
N GLN A 86 -10.00 -18.32 -7.22
CA GLN A 86 -9.70 -19.72 -6.97
C GLN A 86 -10.43 -20.61 -7.96
N ASN A 87 -9.68 -21.47 -8.65
CA ASN A 87 -10.20 -22.39 -9.63
C ASN A 87 -9.69 -23.81 -9.36
N GLN A 88 -10.48 -24.80 -9.76
CA GLN A 88 -10.10 -26.21 -9.69
C GLN A 88 -10.43 -26.92 -10.99
N VAL A 89 -9.54 -27.80 -11.43
CA VAL A 89 -9.75 -28.72 -12.55
C VAL A 89 -9.33 -30.12 -12.12
N SER A 90 -10.17 -31.11 -12.41
CA SER A 90 -9.93 -32.53 -12.07
C SER A 90 -9.72 -33.35 -13.33
N ASP A 91 -9.18 -34.55 -13.17
CA ASP A 91 -8.91 -35.51 -14.25
C ASP A 91 -8.10 -34.92 -15.41
N VAL A 92 -7.07 -34.14 -15.05
CA VAL A 92 -6.21 -33.45 -16.00
C VAL A 92 -5.10 -34.37 -16.50
N ASP A 93 -4.89 -34.39 -17.82
CA ASP A 93 -3.72 -35.00 -18.45
C ASP A 93 -2.51 -34.06 -18.39
N LEU A 94 -1.33 -34.63 -18.18
CA LEU A 94 -0.07 -33.89 -18.11
C LEU A 94 0.69 -33.96 -19.45
N PRO A 95 1.41 -32.89 -19.86
CA PRO A 95 1.63 -31.64 -19.11
C PRO A 95 0.46 -30.64 -19.23
N TRP A 96 0.10 -30.02 -18.10
CA TRP A 96 -0.92 -28.97 -18.03
C TRP A 96 -0.28 -27.59 -17.87
N ARG A 97 -0.86 -26.59 -18.55
CA ARG A 97 -0.37 -25.20 -18.52
C ARG A 97 -1.53 -24.21 -18.49
N LYS A 98 -1.34 -23.12 -17.75
CA LYS A 98 -2.28 -22.01 -17.69
C LYS A 98 -1.55 -20.70 -17.52
N GLU A 99 -2.05 -19.66 -18.18
CA GLU A 99 -1.59 -18.29 -18.00
C GLU A 99 -2.78 -17.39 -17.70
N GLU A 100 -2.60 -16.49 -16.74
CA GLU A 100 -3.58 -15.47 -16.43
C GLU A 100 -2.89 -14.16 -16.09
N LYS A 101 -3.61 -13.06 -16.37
CA LYS A 101 -3.16 -11.72 -16.06
C LYS A 101 -3.74 -11.34 -14.70
N ALA A 102 -2.89 -10.86 -13.82
CA ALA A 102 -3.26 -10.38 -12.51
C ALA A 102 -2.94 -8.90 -12.40
N LYS A 103 -3.97 -8.08 -12.18
CA LYS A 103 -3.85 -6.63 -12.02
C LYS A 103 -3.85 -6.28 -10.53
N GLY A 104 -2.98 -5.37 -10.12
CA GLY A 104 -2.83 -5.04 -8.69
C GLY A 104 -2.34 -6.24 -7.88
N PHE A 105 -1.53 -7.10 -8.50
CA PHE A 105 -1.08 -8.36 -7.91
C PHE A 105 -0.34 -8.13 -6.58
N VAL A 106 -0.83 -8.78 -5.52
CA VAL A 106 -0.15 -8.95 -4.25
C VAL A 106 0.35 -10.40 -4.13
N LYS A 107 1.53 -10.60 -3.55
CA LYS A 107 2.05 -11.96 -3.29
C LYS A 107 1.08 -12.72 -2.40
N GLY A 108 0.81 -13.97 -2.75
CA GLY A 108 -0.13 -14.81 -1.98
C GLY A 108 -0.89 -15.84 -2.81
N GLY A 109 -0.49 -16.07 -4.06
CA GLY A 109 -1.09 -17.14 -4.85
C GLY A 109 -0.71 -18.54 -4.35
N THR A 110 -1.45 -19.55 -4.80
CA THR A 110 -1.17 -20.95 -4.49
C THR A 110 -1.49 -21.83 -5.70
N LEU A 111 -0.69 -22.86 -5.93
CA LEU A 111 -0.95 -23.96 -6.86
C LEU A 111 -0.78 -25.27 -6.10
N VAL A 112 -1.89 -25.99 -5.91
CA VAL A 112 -1.93 -27.31 -5.28
C VAL A 112 -2.22 -28.35 -6.35
N VAL A 113 -1.36 -29.36 -6.45
CA VAL A 113 -1.49 -30.46 -7.40
C VAL A 113 -1.54 -31.77 -6.64
N THR A 114 -2.61 -32.54 -6.84
CA THR A 114 -2.80 -33.84 -6.18
C THR A 114 -2.92 -34.95 -7.21
N THR A 115 -2.14 -36.01 -7.02
CA THR A 115 -2.16 -37.21 -7.89
C THR A 115 -3.38 -38.08 -7.63
N GLY A 116 -3.83 -38.81 -8.66
CA GLY A 116 -4.93 -39.75 -8.55
C GLY A 116 -4.57 -41.07 -7.87
N ALA A 117 -5.55 -41.99 -7.82
CA ALA A 117 -5.40 -43.30 -7.18
C ALA A 117 -4.34 -44.20 -7.84
N SER A 118 -4.00 -43.95 -9.12
CA SER A 118 -2.92 -44.64 -9.84
C SER A 118 -1.53 -44.25 -9.35
N GLY A 119 -1.40 -43.11 -8.67
CA GLY A 119 -0.13 -42.50 -8.33
C GLY A 119 0.64 -42.00 -9.56
N GLY A 120 1.95 -41.83 -9.38
CA GLY A 120 2.87 -41.22 -10.33
C GLY A 120 3.54 -39.99 -9.71
N THR A 121 4.44 -39.37 -10.47
CA THR A 121 5.13 -38.14 -10.08
C THR A 121 4.41 -36.93 -10.66
N VAL A 122 4.37 -35.85 -9.89
CA VAL A 122 3.98 -34.50 -10.34
C VAL A 122 5.01 -33.47 -9.92
N ARG A 123 5.24 -32.48 -10.78
CA ARG A 123 6.01 -31.27 -10.49
C ARG A 123 5.17 -30.07 -10.83
N CYS A 124 4.90 -29.23 -9.83
CA CYS A 124 4.34 -27.90 -10.04
C CYS A 124 5.46 -26.89 -10.29
N LYS A 125 5.20 -25.94 -11.18
CA LYS A 125 6.02 -24.76 -11.42
C LYS A 125 5.09 -23.56 -11.60
N VAL A 126 5.29 -22.52 -10.79
CA VAL A 126 4.62 -21.23 -10.96
C VAL A 126 5.67 -20.16 -11.23
N THR A 127 5.40 -19.27 -12.18
CA THR A 127 6.21 -18.06 -12.38
C THR A 127 5.31 -16.84 -12.30
N ALA A 128 5.56 -15.97 -11.34
CA ALA A 128 4.85 -14.71 -11.11
C ALA A 128 5.85 -13.61 -10.75
N ASP A 129 5.68 -12.42 -11.31
CA ASP A 129 6.57 -11.26 -11.08
C ASP A 129 8.07 -11.59 -11.24
N GLY A 130 8.40 -12.43 -12.22
CA GLY A 130 9.77 -12.89 -12.49
C GLY A 130 10.33 -13.91 -11.48
N THR A 131 9.58 -14.26 -10.43
CA THR A 131 9.97 -15.26 -9.43
C THR A 131 9.37 -16.61 -9.80
N THR A 132 10.14 -17.68 -9.64
CA THR A 132 9.70 -19.05 -9.92
C THR A 132 9.65 -19.88 -8.65
N HIS A 133 8.53 -20.56 -8.43
CA HIS A 133 8.29 -21.49 -7.33
C HIS A 133 8.06 -22.90 -7.91
N THR A 134 8.62 -23.92 -7.27
CA THR A 134 8.48 -25.31 -7.71
C THR A 134 8.35 -26.25 -6.53
N ALA A 135 7.54 -27.29 -6.68
CA ALA A 135 7.50 -28.42 -5.76
C ALA A 135 7.27 -29.72 -6.54
N THR A 136 7.60 -30.85 -5.93
CA THR A 136 7.44 -32.17 -6.52
C THR A 136 6.84 -33.12 -5.49
N ALA A 137 5.94 -33.98 -5.94
CA ALA A 137 5.36 -35.03 -5.12
C ALA A 137 5.27 -36.32 -5.94
N ASP A 138 5.37 -37.46 -5.26
CA ASP A 138 5.31 -38.78 -5.89
C ASP A 138 4.51 -39.74 -5.01
N GLY A 139 3.76 -40.63 -5.65
CA GLY A 139 2.95 -41.64 -4.99
C GLY A 139 1.45 -41.41 -5.20
N ARG A 140 0.64 -42.20 -4.51
CA ARG A 140 -0.82 -42.16 -4.63
C ARG A 140 -1.39 -41.07 -3.74
N PHE A 141 -2.24 -40.21 -4.28
CA PHE A 141 -2.81 -39.08 -3.55
C PHE A 141 -1.75 -38.14 -2.93
N ALA A 142 -0.56 -38.14 -3.52
CA ALA A 142 0.53 -37.25 -3.14
C ALA A 142 0.24 -35.83 -3.65
N THR A 143 0.61 -34.82 -2.84
CA THR A 143 0.31 -33.41 -3.11
C THR A 143 1.60 -32.60 -3.22
N ALA A 144 1.74 -31.85 -4.32
CA ALA A 144 2.76 -30.83 -4.50
C ALA A 144 2.12 -29.45 -4.37
N THR A 145 2.71 -28.57 -3.57
CA THR A 145 2.22 -27.20 -3.34
C THR A 145 3.28 -26.19 -3.72
N CYS A 146 2.92 -25.28 -4.61
CA CYS A 146 3.69 -24.09 -4.97
C CYS A 146 2.94 -22.87 -4.40
N ASP A 147 3.46 -22.22 -3.37
CA ASP A 147 2.80 -21.10 -2.68
C ASP A 147 3.71 -19.86 -2.55
N GLY A 148 3.10 -18.76 -2.11
CA GLY A 148 3.82 -17.53 -1.75
C GLY A 148 4.40 -16.74 -2.92
N PHE A 149 3.90 -17.02 -4.14
CA PHE A 149 4.25 -16.27 -5.34
C PHE A 149 3.42 -15.01 -5.49
#